data_AF-A0A538F7K1-F1
#
_entry.id   AF-A0A538F7K1-F1
#
_cell.length_a   1.000
_cell.length_b   1.000
_cell.length_c   1.000
_cell.angle_alpha   90.00
_cell.angle_beta   90.00
_cell.angle_gamma   90.00
#
_symmetry.space_group_name_H-M   'P 1'
#
loop_
_entity.id
_entity.type
_entity.pdbx_description
1 polymer ?
#
loop_
_entity_poly.entity_id
_entity_poly.type
_entity_poly.pdbx_seq_one_letter_code
_entity_poly.pdbx_strand_id
1 'polypeptide(L)' 'SPVVFSGDTLFPGGPGATRFPGGDFPTIVRSIEDRLFARLPDDVIVMPGHGEDTTIGTERPHLQEWIDRGW' A
#
# COMPACT_ATOMS: atom_id res chain seq x y z
N SER A 1 -14.34 9.29 8.43
CA SER A 1 -14.06 7.87 8.17
C SER A 1 -12.88 7.42 9.01
N PRO A 2 -12.75 6.12 9.34
CA PRO A 2 -11.53 5.57 9.93
C PRO A 2 -10.29 5.86 9.07
N VAL A 3 -9.12 5.96 9.71
CA VAL A 3 -7.85 6.34 9.08
C VAL A 3 -6.77 5.31 9.43
N VAL A 4 -5.91 4.97 8.47
CA VAL A 4 -4.67 4.22 8.69
C VAL A 4 -3.47 5.08 8.29
N PHE A 5 -2.48 5.18 9.17
CA PHE A 5 -1.20 5.79 8.85
C PHE A 5 -0.27 4.70 8.28
N SER A 6 -0.02 4.72 6.98
CA SER A 6 0.75 3.66 6.30
C SER A 6 2.26 3.91 6.31
N GLY A 7 2.70 5.13 6.63
CA GLY A 7 4.10 5.54 6.49
C GLY A 7 4.57 5.34 5.05
N ASP A 8 5.72 4.71 4.86
CA ASP A 8 6.26 4.41 3.53
C ASP A 8 5.83 3.04 2.99
N THR A 9 4.72 2.49 3.48
CA THR A 9 4.24 1.16 3.06
C THR A 9 3.37 1.24 1.81
N LEU A 10 2.31 2.06 1.85
CA LEU A 10 1.30 2.20 0.79
C LEU A 10 1.06 3.68 0.53
N PHE A 11 1.12 4.05 -0.74
CA PHE A 11 0.88 5.39 -1.29
C PHE A 11 -0.22 5.34 -2.34
N PRO A 12 -0.76 6.49 -2.77
CA PRO A 12 -1.51 6.57 -4.01
C PRO A 12 -0.70 5.98 -5.17
N GLY A 13 -1.21 4.91 -5.78
CA GLY A 13 -0.58 4.26 -6.93
C GLY A 13 0.45 3.18 -6.63
N GLY A 14 0.68 2.79 -5.36
CA GLY A 14 1.43 1.58 -5.06
C GLY A 14 2.27 1.53 -3.78
N PRO A 15 3.09 0.46 -3.65
CA PRO A 15 3.95 0.25 -2.49
C PRO A 15 5.08 1.29 -2.43
N GLY A 16 5.64 1.49 -1.24
CA GLY A 16 6.88 2.24 -1.09
C GLY A 16 8.10 1.57 -1.72
N ALA A 17 9.20 2.32 -1.82
CA ALA A 17 10.40 1.88 -2.51
C ALA A 17 11.14 0.75 -1.75
N THR A 18 11.46 -0.34 -2.45
CA THR A 18 12.14 -1.52 -1.89
C THR A 18 13.54 -1.77 -2.47
N ARG A 19 13.98 -0.96 -3.43
CA ARG A 19 15.29 -1.10 -4.11
C ARG A 19 16.53 -0.77 -3.25
N PHE A 20 16.34 -0.23 -2.06
CA PHE A 20 17.43 0.18 -1.18
C PHE A 20 17.82 -0.95 -0.22
N PRO A 21 19.05 -0.95 0.37
CA PRO A 21 19.44 -1.96 1.34
C PRO A 21 18.42 -2.12 2.48
N GLY A 22 17.95 -3.35 2.67
CA GLY A 22 16.92 -3.68 3.66
C GLY A 22 15.47 -3.62 3.15
N GLY A 23 15.24 -3.18 1.90
CA GLY A 23 13.95 -3.30 1.23
C GLY A 23 13.75 -4.68 0.59
N ASP A 24 12.49 -5.12 0.54
CA ASP A 24 12.09 -6.41 -0.03
C ASP A 24 10.69 -6.30 -0.65
N PHE A 25 10.61 -6.39 -1.99
CA PHE A 25 9.35 -6.22 -2.74
C PHE A 25 8.29 -7.28 -2.42
N PRO A 26 8.62 -8.60 -2.41
CA PRO A 26 7.64 -9.61 -1.99
C PRO A 26 7.05 -9.35 -0.59
N THR A 27 7.88 -8.88 0.35
CA THR A 27 7.47 -8.62 1.72
C THR A 27 6.53 -7.43 1.84
N ILE A 28 6.80 -6.32 1.14
CA ILE A 28 5.91 -5.14 1.21
C ILE A 28 4.56 -5.42 0.56
N VAL A 29 4.55 -6.10 -0.59
CA VAL A 29 3.32 -6.49 -1.30
C VAL A 29 2.45 -7.38 -0.42
N ARG A 30 3.05 -8.44 0.15
CA ARG A 30 2.34 -9.32 1.07
C ARG A 30 1.83 -8.59 2.31
N SER A 31 2.61 -7.63 2.84
CA SER A 31 2.18 -6.85 4.01
C SER A 31 0.97 -5.98 3.70
N ILE A 32 0.92 -5.36 2.51
CA ILE A 32 -0.23 -4.58 2.04
C ILE A 32 -1.45 -5.48 1.88
N GLU A 33 -1.30 -6.62 1.22
CA GLU A 33 -2.39 -7.59 1.00
C GLU A 33 -2.94 -8.13 2.33
N ASP A 34 -2.08 -8.73 3.16
CA ASP A 34 -2.48 -9.48 4.36
C ASP A 34 -2.99 -8.57 5.50
N ARG A 35 -2.43 -7.36 5.62
CA ARG A 35 -2.67 -6.48 6.77
C ARG A 35 -3.55 -5.28 6.46
N LEU A 36 -3.52 -4.75 5.24
CA LEU A 36 -4.33 -3.61 4.86
C LEU A 36 -5.56 -4.08 4.08
N PHE A 37 -5.35 -4.67 2.90
CA PHE A 37 -6.46 -4.98 2.00
C PHE A 37 -7.40 -6.06 2.52
N ALA A 38 -6.87 -7.12 3.14
CA ALA A 38 -7.68 -8.20 3.70
C ALA A 38 -8.40 -7.83 5.02
N ARG A 39 -8.04 -6.70 5.66
CA ARG A 39 -8.48 -6.38 7.04
C ARG A 39 -9.25 -5.08 7.16
N LEU A 40 -9.06 -4.14 6.24
CA LEU A 40 -9.59 -2.80 6.33
C LEU A 40 -10.72 -2.61 5.30
N PRO A 41 -11.85 -1.99 5.70
CA PRO A 41 -12.89 -1.55 4.78
C PRO A 41 -12.41 -0.55 3.74
N ASP A 42 -13.14 -0.44 2.63
CA ASP A 42 -12.77 0.36 1.46
C ASP A 42 -12.79 1.87 1.73
N ASP A 43 -13.62 2.32 2.67
CA ASP A 43 -13.76 3.73 3.05
C ASP A 43 -12.70 4.22 4.04
N VAL A 44 -11.78 3.33 4.45
CA VAL A 44 -10.63 3.71 5.29
C VAL A 44 -9.67 4.58 4.47
N ILE A 45 -9.39 5.77 5.01
CA ILE A 45 -8.42 6.71 4.44
C ILE A 45 -7.00 6.23 4.76
N VAL A 46 -6.14 6.17 3.75
CA VAL A 46 -4.72 5.88 3.88
C VAL A 46 -3.96 7.21 3.89
N MET A 47 -3.30 7.49 5.01
CA MET A 47 -2.42 8.64 5.18
C MET A 47 -0.96 8.17 5.08
N PRO A 48 -0.29 8.35 3.93
CA PRO A 48 1.10 7.98 3.76
C PRO A 48 2.04 8.87 4.56
N GLY A 49 3.31 8.46 4.66
CA GLY A 49 4.38 9.25 5.28
C GLY A 49 4.62 10.60 4.57
N HIS A 50 4.26 10.69 3.29
CA HIS A 50 4.36 11.89 2.47
C HIS A 50 3.41 11.85 1.27
N GLY A 51 3.11 13.02 0.69
CA GLY A 51 2.25 13.15 -0.49
C GLY A 51 0.77 13.25 -0.15
N GLU A 52 -0.07 12.98 -1.15
CA GLU A 52 -1.53 12.99 -1.03
C GLU A 52 -2.06 11.71 -0.36
N ASP A 53 -3.27 11.79 0.21
CA ASP A 53 -3.98 10.65 0.75
C ASP A 53 -4.70 9.83 -0.34
N THR A 54 -5.13 8.62 0.03
CA THR A 54 -5.98 7.75 -0.79
C THR A 54 -6.91 6.93 0.11
N THR A 55 -7.62 5.94 -0.43
CA THR A 55 -8.43 4.99 0.35
C THR A 55 -8.03 3.55 0.06
N ILE A 56 -8.33 2.65 0.99
CA ILE A 56 -8.15 1.21 0.77
C ILE A 56 -8.90 0.74 -0.48
N GLY A 57 -10.12 1.23 -0.70
CA GLY A 57 -10.93 0.89 -1.86
C GLY A 57 -10.35 1.38 -3.19
N THR A 58 -9.73 2.56 -3.19
CA THR A 58 -9.04 3.11 -4.38
C THR A 58 -7.86 2.22 -4.77
N GLU A 59 -7.03 1.80 -3.81
CA GLU A 59 -5.76 1.13 -4.12
C GLU A 59 -5.88 -0.39 -4.30
N ARG A 60 -6.81 -1.06 -3.59
CA ARG A 60 -6.90 -2.54 -3.58
C ARG A 60 -6.95 -3.20 -4.97
N PRO A 61 -7.70 -2.68 -5.97
CA PRO A 61 -7.78 -3.31 -7.29
C PRO A 61 -6.46 -3.36 -8.06
N HIS A 62 -5.47 -2.56 -7.68
CA HIS A 62 -4.20 -2.41 -8.40
C HIS A 62 -3.09 -3.37 -7.93
N LEU A 63 -3.34 -4.19 -6.90
CA LEU A 63 -2.30 -5.07 -6.32
C LEU A 63 -1.59 -5.94 -7.38
N GLN A 64 -2.35 -6.59 -8.25
CA GLN A 64 -1.77 -7.46 -9.29
C GLN A 64 -0.96 -6.66 -10.32
N GLU A 65 -1.41 -5.45 -10.67
CA GLU A 65 -0.68 -4.57 -11.58
C GLU A 65 0.73 -4.25 -11.02
N TRP A 66 0.83 -4.00 -9.71
CA TRP A 66 2.12 -3.72 -9.07
C TRP A 66 3.04 -4.95 -9.09
N ILE A 67 2.48 -6.13 -8.82
CA ILE A 67 3.21 -7.40 -8.86
C ILE A 67 3.77 -7.67 -10.27
N ASP A 68 2.94 -7.51 -11.30
CA ASP A 68 3.31 -7.76 -12.69
C ASP A 68 4.41 -6.79 -13.16
N ARG A 69 4.43 -5.57 -12.64
CA ARG A 69 5.46 -4.57 -12.93
C ARG A 69 6.79 -4.83 -12.24
N GLY A 70 6.79 -5.58 -11.13
CA GLY A 70 8.00 -5.99 -10.40
C GLY A 70 8.87 -4.81 -9.94
N TRP A 71 8.24 -3.74 -9.45
CA TRP A 71 8.90 -2.51 -8.98
C TRP A 71 10.10 -2.75 -8.07
#